data_AF-A0A8T4P7A9-F1
#
_entry.id   AF-A0A8T4P7A9-F1
#
_cell.length_a   1.000
_cell.length_b   1.000
_cell.length_c   1.000
_cell.angle_alpha   90.00
_cell.angle_beta   90.00
_cell.angle_gamma   90.00
#
_symmetry.space_group_name_H-M   'P 1'
#
loop_
_entity.id
_entity.type
_entity.pdbx_description
1 polymer ?
#
loop_
_entity_poly.entity_id
_entity_poly.type
_entity_poly.pdbx_seq_one_letter_code
_entity_poly.pdbx_strand_id
1 'polypeptide(L)'
;MLENIILTIGLIIILMLLDYFLTLKGLKAYKKSYSKFVEFESYELNPIVKESISKGVYNLKHLLSMVLVSLLVYVVHYLSFNNLFGFQIGTFFFTQGMIFSMGVYMNSRHIQNLIIFNWVDKDPSMLSGKIKQKNIFSLKALIAQSIGLFLILIFIFIFVQNMFTLGFSLGPLIVLLKTRSWIKTTIFH
;
A
#
# COMPACT_ATOMS: atom_id res chain seq x y z
N MET A 1 12.26 -21.01 -4.09
CA MET A 1 11.13 -20.27 -4.71
C MET A 1 11.36 -18.76 -4.70
N LEU A 2 11.76 -18.17 -3.57
CA LEU A 2 11.99 -16.71 -3.44
C LEU A 2 13.21 -16.17 -4.23
N GLU A 3 14.17 -17.01 -4.59
CA GLU A 3 15.32 -16.64 -5.44
C GLU A 3 14.95 -16.46 -6.93
N ASN A 4 13.76 -16.93 -7.34
CA ASN A 4 13.34 -16.77 -8.72
C ASN A 4 12.91 -15.30 -8.95
N ILE A 5 13.81 -14.54 -9.57
CA ILE A 5 13.61 -13.12 -9.84
C ILE A 5 12.39 -12.85 -10.73
N ILE A 6 12.13 -13.71 -11.72
CA ILE A 6 10.98 -13.58 -12.63
C ILE A 6 9.68 -13.72 -11.85
N LEU A 7 9.58 -14.75 -11.00
CA LEU A 7 8.42 -14.96 -10.14
C LEU A 7 8.24 -13.78 -9.17
N THR A 8 9.33 -13.30 -8.58
CA THR A 8 9.30 -12.18 -7.64
C THR A 8 8.76 -10.92 -8.30
N ILE A 9 9.29 -10.55 -9.47
CA ILE A 9 8.82 -9.38 -10.23
C ILE A 9 7.36 -9.58 -10.65
N GLY A 10 6.98 -10.76 -11.12
CA GLY A 10 5.60 -11.09 -11.47
C GLY A 10 4.62 -10.87 -10.31
N LEU A 11 4.98 -11.33 -9.10
CA LEU A 11 4.17 -11.12 -7.90
C LEU A 11 4.09 -9.65 -7.49
N ILE A 12 5.18 -8.89 -7.61
CA ILE A 12 5.17 -7.44 -7.34
C ILE A 12 4.24 -6.71 -8.31
N ILE A 13 4.33 -7.03 -9.61
CA ILE A 13 3.44 -6.49 -10.64
C ILE A 13 1.98 -6.80 -10.30
N ILE A 14 1.67 -8.05 -9.95
CA ILE A 14 0.32 -8.45 -9.54
C ILE A 14 -0.15 -7.61 -8.35
N LEU A 15 0.66 -7.48 -7.28
CA LEU A 15 0.29 -6.70 -6.10
C LEU A 15 0.04 -5.22 -6.43
N MET A 16 0.83 -4.62 -7.31
CA MET A 16 0.68 -3.22 -7.72
C MET A 16 -0.53 -3.00 -8.65
N LEU A 17 -0.85 -3.97 -9.51
CA LEU A 17 -2.06 -3.92 -10.34
C LEU A 17 -3.31 -4.11 -9.49
N LEU A 18 -3.26 -5.03 -8.54
CA LEU A 18 -4.36 -5.31 -7.62
C LEU A 18 -4.68 -4.09 -6.76
N ASP A 19 -3.66 -3.39 -6.26
CA ASP A 19 -3.79 -2.14 -5.50
C ASP A 19 -4.60 -1.09 -6.28
N TYR A 20 -4.21 -0.88 -7.53
CA TYR A 20 -4.88 0.08 -8.42
C TYR A 20 -6.32 -0.35 -8.77
N PHE A 21 -6.51 -1.62 -9.11
CA PHE A 21 -7.83 -2.16 -9.45
C PHE A 21 -8.81 -2.07 -8.26
N LEU A 22 -8.36 -2.47 -7.07
CA LEU A 22 -9.17 -2.42 -5.85
C LEU A 22 -9.49 -0.98 -5.46
N THR A 23 -8.58 -0.03 -5.70
CA THR A 23 -8.82 1.39 -5.51
C THR A 23 -9.97 1.90 -6.39
N LEU A 24 -9.96 1.59 -7.68
CA LEU A 24 -11.04 1.97 -8.60
C LEU A 24 -12.38 1.30 -8.25
N LYS A 25 -12.34 0.01 -7.91
CA LYS A 25 -13.54 -0.73 -7.46
C LYS A 25 -14.11 -0.13 -6.19
N GLY A 26 -13.24 0.21 -5.23
CA GLY A 26 -13.61 0.84 -3.98
C GLY A 26 -14.23 2.21 -4.17
N LEU A 27 -13.71 3.04 -5.10
CA LEU A 27 -14.31 4.33 -5.43
C LEU A 27 -15.74 4.18 -5.97
N LYS A 28 -15.98 3.19 -6.84
CA LYS A 28 -17.33 2.91 -7.37
C LYS A 28 -18.28 2.47 -6.25
N ALA A 29 -17.85 1.55 -5.39
CA ALA A 29 -18.63 1.09 -4.25
C ALA A 29 -18.93 2.23 -3.25
N TYR A 30 -17.93 3.07 -2.96
CA TYR A 30 -18.07 4.27 -2.12
C TYR A 30 -19.15 5.22 -2.66
N LYS A 31 -19.09 5.57 -3.95
CA LYS A 31 -20.06 6.48 -4.59
C LYS A 31 -21.49 5.92 -4.63
N LYS A 32 -21.64 4.59 -4.65
CA LYS A 32 -22.95 3.93 -4.74
C LYS A 32 -23.76 4.07 -3.44
N SER A 33 -23.15 3.76 -2.30
CA SER A 33 -23.85 3.64 -1.02
C SER A 33 -23.21 4.44 0.11
N TYR A 34 -21.91 4.27 0.32
CA TYR A 34 -21.21 4.79 1.50
C TYR A 34 -21.12 6.32 1.55
N SER A 35 -21.07 7.00 0.40
CA SER A 35 -20.98 8.46 0.30
C SER A 35 -22.21 9.21 0.85
N LYS A 36 -23.33 8.49 1.09
CA LYS A 36 -24.52 9.05 1.74
C LYS A 36 -24.29 9.33 3.22
N PHE A 37 -23.42 8.53 3.85
CA PHE A 37 -23.14 8.56 5.29
C PHE A 37 -21.80 9.21 5.62
N VAL A 38 -20.78 8.99 4.77
CA VAL A 38 -19.45 9.56 4.98
C VAL A 38 -19.02 10.31 3.74
N GLU A 39 -18.81 11.61 3.88
CA GLU A 39 -18.30 12.48 2.83
C GLU A 39 -16.79 12.65 3.03
N PHE A 40 -16.01 11.93 2.24
CA PHE A 40 -14.56 12.10 2.19
C PHE A 40 -14.19 13.37 1.43
N GLU A 41 -13.29 14.17 1.99
CA GLU A 41 -12.66 15.30 1.28
C GLU A 41 -11.97 14.83 -0.01
N SER A 42 -11.31 13.68 0.04
CA SER A 42 -10.99 12.89 -1.16
C SER A 42 -10.90 11.41 -0.85
N TYR A 43 -11.33 10.59 -1.80
CA TYR A 43 -11.28 9.14 -1.65
C TYR A 43 -9.83 8.60 -1.67
N GLU A 44 -9.01 9.08 -2.61
CA GLU A 44 -7.60 8.70 -2.72
C GLU A 44 -6.68 9.68 -1.98
N LEU A 45 -5.78 9.16 -1.15
CA LEU A 45 -4.87 9.95 -0.32
C LEU A 45 -3.55 10.26 -1.02
N ASN A 46 -3.11 9.42 -1.97
CA ASN A 46 -1.86 9.62 -2.67
C ASN A 46 -1.99 10.78 -3.68
N PRO A 47 -1.29 11.91 -3.47
CA PRO A 47 -1.44 13.10 -4.31
C PRO A 47 -1.04 12.85 -5.77
N ILE A 48 -0.17 11.87 -6.03
CA ILE A 48 0.32 11.55 -7.39
C ILE A 48 -0.79 10.99 -8.28
N VAL A 49 -1.72 10.23 -7.71
CA VAL A 49 -2.73 9.46 -8.45
C VAL A 49 -4.17 9.91 -8.15
N LYS A 50 -4.36 10.79 -7.17
CA LYS A 50 -5.66 11.30 -6.70
C LYS A 50 -6.56 11.81 -7.82
N GLU A 51 -6.03 12.62 -8.74
CA GLU A 51 -6.82 13.18 -9.85
C GLU A 51 -7.25 12.12 -10.87
N SER A 52 -6.37 11.19 -11.23
CA SER A 52 -6.71 10.13 -12.18
C SER A 52 -7.73 9.16 -11.60
N ILE A 53 -7.58 8.82 -10.31
CA ILE A 53 -8.54 7.94 -9.61
C ILE A 53 -9.89 8.62 -9.48
N SER A 54 -9.97 9.92 -9.17
CA SER A 54 -11.26 10.62 -9.08
C SER A 54 -12.05 10.59 -10.39
N LYS A 55 -11.33 10.64 -11.53
CA LYS A 55 -11.84 10.47 -12.90
C LYS A 55 -12.07 9.00 -13.30
N GLY A 56 -11.58 8.03 -12.53
CA GLY A 56 -11.68 6.61 -12.82
C GLY A 56 -10.82 6.12 -13.99
N VAL A 57 -9.75 6.87 -14.33
CA VAL A 57 -8.87 6.59 -15.49
C VAL A 57 -7.50 6.12 -15.06
N TYR A 58 -6.92 5.25 -15.88
CA TYR A 58 -5.58 4.72 -15.66
C TYR A 58 -4.52 5.82 -15.59
N ASN A 59 -3.60 5.74 -14.62
CA ASN A 59 -2.57 6.74 -14.41
C ASN A 59 -1.21 6.25 -14.93
N LEU A 60 -0.65 6.93 -15.92
CA LEU A 60 0.66 6.61 -16.49
C LEU A 60 1.79 6.61 -15.43
N LYS A 61 1.71 7.47 -14.41
CA LYS A 61 2.68 7.50 -13.31
C LYS A 61 2.65 6.22 -12.46
N HIS A 62 1.50 5.54 -12.38
CA HIS A 62 1.41 4.22 -11.72
C HIS A 62 2.09 3.13 -12.53
N LEU A 63 1.95 3.15 -13.86
CA LEU A 63 2.68 2.23 -14.73
C LEU A 63 4.18 2.46 -14.64
N LEU A 64 4.62 3.72 -14.68
CA LEU A 64 6.01 4.08 -14.52
C LEU A 64 6.56 3.65 -13.15
N SER A 65 5.81 3.83 -12.06
CA SER A 65 6.26 3.37 -10.74
C SER A 65 6.41 1.85 -10.70
N MET A 66 5.51 1.09 -11.34
CA MET A 66 5.62 -0.36 -11.44
C MET A 66 6.87 -0.80 -12.21
N VAL A 67 7.18 -0.15 -13.32
CA VAL A 67 8.42 -0.41 -14.08
C VAL A 67 9.65 -0.08 -13.24
N LEU A 68 9.66 1.07 -12.55
CA LEU A 68 10.78 1.49 -11.70
C LEU A 68 11.01 0.54 -10.51
N VAL A 69 9.94 0.10 -9.85
CA VAL A 69 10.04 -0.86 -8.74
C VAL A 69 10.54 -2.22 -9.26
N SER A 70 10.05 -2.67 -10.42
CA SER A 70 10.51 -3.93 -11.03
C SER A 70 11.99 -3.86 -11.41
N LEU A 71 12.43 -2.74 -11.99
CA LEU A 71 13.83 -2.50 -12.33
C LEU A 71 14.70 -2.43 -11.07
N LEU A 72 14.26 -1.74 -10.02
CA LEU A 72 14.97 -1.69 -8.74
C LEU A 72 15.18 -3.09 -8.16
N VAL A 73 14.13 -3.92 -8.15
CA VAL A 73 14.19 -5.30 -7.66
C VAL A 73 15.16 -6.14 -8.49
N TYR A 74 15.12 -6.00 -9.82
CA TYR A 74 16.06 -6.67 -10.72
C TYR A 74 17.51 -6.25 -10.45
N VAL A 75 17.77 -4.95 -10.29
CA VAL A 75 19.11 -4.41 -10.00
C VAL A 75 19.60 -4.93 -8.65
N VAL A 76 18.79 -4.86 -7.59
CA VAL A 76 19.17 -5.38 -6.27
C VAL A 76 19.46 -6.87 -6.34
N HIS A 77 18.62 -7.65 -7.04
CA HIS A 77 18.88 -9.07 -7.27
C HIS A 77 20.22 -9.30 -7.99
N TYR A 78 20.46 -8.60 -9.09
CA TYR A 78 21.69 -8.72 -9.86
C TYR A 78 22.94 -8.40 -9.03
N LEU A 79 22.90 -7.30 -8.26
CA LEU A 79 24.00 -6.92 -7.37
C LEU A 79 24.23 -7.96 -6.26
N SER A 80 23.14 -8.41 -5.62
CA SER A 80 23.16 -9.44 -4.57
C SER A 80 23.66 -10.80 -5.05
N PHE A 81 23.25 -11.22 -6.25
CA PHE A 81 23.64 -12.52 -6.81
C PHE A 81 25.13 -12.55 -7.19
N ASN A 82 25.66 -11.44 -7.70
CA ASN A 82 27.06 -11.30 -8.09
C ASN A 82 27.96 -10.77 -6.96
N ASN A 83 27.42 -10.60 -5.75
CA ASN A 83 28.12 -10.03 -4.58
C ASN A 83 28.83 -8.68 -4.84
N LEU A 84 28.23 -7.83 -5.69
CA LEU A 84 28.82 -6.56 -6.08
C LEU A 84 28.55 -5.48 -5.01
N PHE A 85 29.54 -4.63 -4.76
CA PHE A 85 29.42 -3.49 -3.82
C PHE A 85 28.93 -3.88 -2.41
N GLY A 86 29.24 -5.10 -1.96
CA GLY A 86 28.81 -5.60 -0.64
C GLY A 86 27.35 -6.04 -0.55
N PHE A 87 26.61 -6.09 -1.66
CA PHE A 87 25.27 -6.65 -1.69
C PHE A 87 25.37 -8.17 -1.56
N GLN A 88 24.73 -8.74 -0.55
CA GLN A 88 24.63 -10.19 -0.37
C GLN A 88 23.24 -10.67 -0.78
N ILE A 89 23.03 -11.98 -0.95
CA ILE A 89 21.70 -12.54 -1.21
C ILE A 89 20.66 -12.15 -0.14
N GLY A 90 21.11 -11.97 1.10
CA GLY A 90 20.29 -11.44 2.19
C GLY A 90 19.71 -10.04 1.91
N THR A 91 20.44 -9.18 1.19
CA THR A 91 19.95 -7.84 0.80
C THR A 91 18.78 -7.95 -0.17
N PHE A 92 18.83 -8.90 -1.12
CA PHE A 92 17.70 -9.15 -2.03
C PHE A 92 16.46 -9.62 -1.27
N PHE A 93 16.60 -10.60 -0.37
CA PHE A 93 15.48 -11.08 0.45
C PHE A 93 14.89 -9.99 1.34
N PHE A 94 15.75 -9.15 1.93
CA PHE A 94 15.32 -7.99 2.69
C PHE A 94 14.48 -7.04 1.83
N THR A 95 14.98 -6.64 0.65
CA THR A 95 14.25 -5.76 -0.26
C THR A 95 12.93 -6.37 -0.73
N GLN A 96 12.92 -7.67 -1.02
CA GLN A 96 11.72 -8.40 -1.43
C GLN A 96 10.65 -8.39 -0.32
N GLY A 97 11.02 -8.75 0.91
CA GLY A 97 10.09 -8.74 2.04
C GLY A 97 9.48 -7.36 2.27
N MET A 98 10.31 -6.32 2.18
CA MET A 98 9.89 -4.93 2.33
C MET A 98 8.87 -4.49 1.28
N ILE A 99 9.09 -4.82 0.00
CA ILE A 99 8.13 -4.47 -1.06
C ILE A 99 6.84 -5.29 -0.93
N PHE A 100 6.94 -6.59 -0.63
CA PHE A 100 5.77 -7.45 -0.44
C PHE A 100 4.89 -6.99 0.72
N SER A 101 5.48 -6.66 1.87
CA SER A 101 4.70 -6.16 3.02
C SER A 101 3.98 -4.85 2.70
N MET A 102 4.61 -3.94 1.95
CA MET A 102 3.93 -2.73 1.45
C MET A 102 2.73 -3.08 0.57
N GLY A 103 2.92 -3.96 -0.41
CA GLY A 103 1.85 -4.39 -1.32
C GLY A 103 0.71 -5.10 -0.59
N VAL A 104 1.02 -6.06 0.27
CA VAL A 104 0.04 -6.80 1.08
C VAL A 104 -0.73 -5.84 2.00
N TYR A 105 -0.03 -4.93 2.67
CA TYR A 105 -0.67 -3.96 3.56
C TYR A 105 -1.66 -3.06 2.82
N MET A 106 -1.26 -2.45 1.70
CA MET A 106 -2.14 -1.57 0.92
C MET A 106 -3.35 -2.34 0.38
N ASN A 107 -3.13 -3.51 -0.23
CA ASN A 107 -4.21 -4.35 -0.74
C ASN A 107 -5.19 -4.79 0.37
N SER A 108 -4.69 -5.16 1.56
CA SER A 108 -5.54 -5.55 2.69
C SER A 108 -6.50 -4.43 3.11
N ARG A 109 -6.04 -3.17 3.08
CA ARG A 109 -6.89 -2.00 3.36
C ARG A 109 -7.95 -1.78 2.30
N HIS A 110 -7.61 -1.94 1.02
CA HIS A 110 -8.59 -1.80 -0.05
C HIS A 110 -9.66 -2.90 0.03
N ILE A 111 -9.27 -4.13 0.35
CA ILE A 111 -10.20 -5.24 0.60
C ILE A 111 -11.11 -4.91 1.79
N GLN A 112 -10.54 -4.44 2.90
CA GLN A 112 -11.32 -4.03 4.08
C GLN A 112 -12.35 -2.95 3.74
N ASN A 113 -11.96 -1.90 3.01
CA ASN A 113 -12.87 -0.85 2.58
C ASN A 113 -14.01 -1.41 1.72
N LEU A 114 -13.69 -2.29 0.76
CA LEU A 114 -14.69 -2.93 -0.09
C LEU A 114 -15.68 -3.77 0.71
N ILE A 115 -15.21 -4.50 1.72
CA ILE A 115 -16.06 -5.28 2.63
C ILE A 115 -17.02 -4.36 3.37
N ILE A 116 -16.52 -3.27 3.97
CA ILE A 116 -17.33 -2.29 4.70
C ILE A 116 -18.38 -1.66 3.78
N PHE A 117 -17.98 -1.22 2.58
CA PHE A 117 -18.91 -0.60 1.63
C PHE A 117 -20.00 -1.57 1.18
N ASN A 118 -19.65 -2.85 0.99
CA ASN A 118 -20.60 -3.90 0.64
C ASN A 118 -21.56 -4.23 1.80
N TRP A 119 -21.11 -4.22 3.05
CA TRP A 119 -22.01 -4.38 4.20
C TRP A 119 -23.01 -3.22 4.31
N VAL A 120 -22.55 -1.98 4.15
CA VAL A 120 -23.42 -0.80 4.16
C VAL A 120 -24.38 -0.75 2.96
N ASP A 121 -23.96 -1.25 1.79
CA ASP A 121 -24.84 -1.37 0.62
C ASP A 121 -25.97 -2.38 0.85
N LYS A 122 -25.70 -3.46 1.59
CA LYS A 122 -26.68 -4.50 1.93
C LYS A 122 -27.60 -4.10 3.09
N ASP A 123 -27.05 -3.43 4.08
CA ASP A 123 -27.79 -2.97 5.26
C ASP A 123 -27.41 -1.53 5.61
N PRO A 124 -28.12 -0.54 5.02
CA PRO A 124 -27.87 0.86 5.30
C PRO A 124 -28.15 1.27 6.76
N SER A 125 -28.87 0.44 7.54
CA SER A 125 -29.17 0.75 8.95
C SER A 125 -27.94 0.65 9.87
N MET A 126 -26.85 0.01 9.40
CA MET A 126 -25.56 -0.05 10.10
C MET A 126 -24.92 1.32 10.33
N LEU A 127 -25.35 2.35 9.59
CA LEU A 127 -24.86 3.71 9.73
C LEU A 127 -26.02 4.68 9.94
N SER A 128 -25.83 5.63 10.85
CA SER A 128 -26.77 6.71 11.10
C SER A 128 -26.06 8.05 11.08
N GLY A 129 -26.73 9.08 10.55
CA GLY A 129 -26.17 10.42 10.44
C GLY A 129 -25.19 10.58 9.27
N LYS A 130 -24.55 11.75 9.21
CA LYS A 130 -23.59 12.10 8.17
C LYS A 130 -22.31 12.66 8.77
N ILE A 131 -21.17 12.10 8.39
CA ILE A 131 -19.85 12.53 8.85
C ILE A 131 -19.08 13.10 7.66
N LYS A 132 -18.42 14.25 7.86
CA LYS A 132 -17.42 14.77 6.91
C LYS A 132 -16.03 14.41 7.43
N GLN A 133 -15.28 13.65 6.65
CA GLN A 133 -13.95 13.18 7.03
C GLN A 133 -12.87 13.87 6.21
N LYS A 134 -12.02 14.63 6.92
CA LYS A 134 -10.87 15.34 6.35
C LYS A 134 -9.72 14.36 6.03
N ASN A 135 -8.93 14.68 5.01
CA ASN A 135 -7.79 13.86 4.58
C ASN A 135 -6.76 13.66 5.70
N ILE A 136 -6.53 14.69 6.52
CA ILE A 136 -5.57 14.63 7.64
C ILE A 136 -5.91 13.54 8.65
N PHE A 137 -7.21 13.28 8.89
CA PHE A 137 -7.63 12.21 9.80
C PHE A 137 -7.28 10.85 9.20
N SER A 138 -7.60 10.62 7.92
CA SER A 138 -7.27 9.38 7.21
C SER A 138 -5.76 9.11 7.17
N LEU A 139 -4.95 10.14 6.95
CA LEU A 139 -3.49 10.05 6.96
C LEU A 139 -2.94 9.70 8.35
N LYS A 140 -3.48 10.31 9.43
CA LYS A 140 -3.10 9.97 10.81
C LYS A 140 -3.51 8.55 11.19
N ALA A 141 -4.70 8.11 10.77
CA ALA A 141 -5.15 6.74 10.96
C ALA A 141 -4.23 5.74 10.23
N LEU A 142 -3.80 6.06 9.00
CA LEU A 142 -2.82 5.28 8.24
C LEU A 142 -1.47 5.18 8.97
N ILE A 143 -0.97 6.27 9.56
CA ILE A 143 0.24 6.23 10.40
C ILE A 143 0.06 5.27 11.58
N ALA A 144 -1.03 5.39 12.33
CA ALA A 144 -1.28 4.55 13.50
C ALA A 144 -1.35 3.05 13.13
N GLN A 145 -2.06 2.72 12.05
CA GLN A 145 -2.15 1.34 11.54
C GLN A 145 -0.79 0.81 11.08
N SER A 146 0.01 1.62 10.39
CA SER A 146 1.36 1.24 9.96
C SER A 146 2.29 0.98 11.14
N ILE A 147 2.20 1.77 12.22
CA ILE A 147 2.94 1.52 13.47
C ILE A 147 2.51 0.20 14.09
N GLY A 148 1.20 -0.02 14.25
CA GLY A 148 0.68 -1.27 14.82
C GLY A 148 1.14 -2.51 14.04
N LEU A 149 1.06 -2.46 12.71
CA LEU A 149 1.53 -3.54 11.86
C LEU A 149 3.05 -3.75 11.95
N PHE A 150 3.85 -2.67 11.96
CA PHE A 150 5.30 -2.76 12.18
C PHE A 150 5.62 -3.49 13.49
N LEU A 151 4.98 -3.12 14.59
CA LEU A 151 5.21 -3.72 15.91
C LEU A 151 4.89 -5.22 15.94
N ILE A 152 3.81 -5.64 15.29
CA ILE A 152 3.46 -7.06 15.17
C ILE A 152 4.49 -7.81 14.33
N LEU A 153 4.89 -7.25 13.18
CA LEU A 153 5.81 -7.94 12.28
C LEU A 153 7.25 -7.98 12.80
N ILE A 154 7.72 -6.94 13.51
CA ILE A 154 9.04 -6.97 14.15
C ILE A 154 9.06 -7.99 15.29
N PHE A 155 7.95 -8.15 16.02
CA PHE A 155 7.81 -9.21 17.02
C PHE A 155 7.93 -10.60 16.35
N ILE A 156 7.30 -10.82 15.19
CA ILE A 156 7.46 -12.06 14.42
C ILE A 156 8.92 -12.27 14.00
N PHE A 157 9.61 -11.22 13.57
CA PHE A 157 11.03 -11.29 13.20
C PHE A 157 11.92 -11.75 14.36
N ILE A 158 11.63 -11.39 15.61
CA ILE A 158 12.40 -11.84 16.78
C ILE A 158 12.47 -13.38 16.87
N PHE A 159 11.42 -14.09 16.44
CA PHE A 159 11.39 -15.56 16.45
C PHE A 159 11.92 -16.19 15.16
N VAL A 160 11.66 -15.58 14.00
CA VAL A 160 12.00 -16.18 12.69
C VAL A 160 13.42 -15.84 12.23
N GLN A 161 13.91 -14.64 12.58
CA GLN A 161 15.29 -14.18 12.40
C GLN A 161 15.88 -14.37 10.99
N ASN A 162 15.11 -14.11 9.93
CA ASN A 162 15.64 -14.10 8.56
C ASN A 162 15.49 -12.73 7.88
N MET A 163 16.36 -12.45 6.90
CA MET A 163 16.42 -11.14 6.22
C MET A 163 15.10 -10.78 5.53
N PHE A 164 14.37 -11.76 5.00
CA PHE A 164 13.05 -11.53 4.41
C PHE A 164 12.06 -11.02 5.45
N THR A 165 11.95 -11.68 6.61
CA THR A 165 11.05 -11.28 7.69
C THR A 165 11.42 -9.93 8.29
N LEU A 166 12.72 -9.62 8.38
CA LEU A 166 13.17 -8.28 8.76
C LEU A 166 12.68 -7.23 7.76
N GLY A 167 12.95 -7.44 6.47
CA GLY A 167 12.48 -6.56 5.40
C GLY A 167 10.96 -6.41 5.43
N PHE A 168 10.24 -7.52 5.57
CA PHE A 168 8.78 -7.56 5.65
C PHE A 168 8.25 -6.77 6.85
N SER A 169 8.93 -6.77 7.99
CA SER A 169 8.56 -5.93 9.11
C SER A 169 8.70 -4.44 8.81
N LEU A 170 9.69 -4.05 7.99
CA LEU A 170 10.01 -2.64 7.73
C LEU A 170 9.17 -1.99 6.62
N GLY A 171 8.47 -2.74 5.76
CA GLY A 171 7.63 -2.15 4.71
C GLY A 171 6.55 -1.18 5.23
N PRO A 172 5.81 -1.49 6.30
CA PRO A 172 4.89 -0.53 6.93
C PRO A 172 5.54 0.79 7.36
N LEU A 173 6.83 0.80 7.75
CA LEU A 173 7.55 2.02 8.07
C LEU A 173 7.78 2.89 6.83
N ILE A 174 8.03 2.31 5.65
CA ILE A 174 8.09 3.09 4.41
C ILE A 174 6.76 3.79 4.15
N VAL A 175 5.64 3.08 4.33
CA VAL A 175 4.31 3.69 4.18
C VAL A 175 4.10 4.81 5.19
N LEU A 176 4.54 4.64 6.44
CA LEU A 176 4.51 5.69 7.46
C LEU A 176 5.30 6.92 7.05
N LEU A 177 6.56 6.77 6.61
CA LEU A 177 7.42 7.86 6.18
C LEU A 177 6.82 8.61 4.98
N LYS A 178 6.29 7.86 4.01
CA LYS A 178 5.61 8.42 2.84
C LYS A 178 4.37 9.21 3.26
N THR A 179 3.56 8.66 4.17
CA THR A 179 2.35 9.32 4.70
C THR A 179 2.69 10.60 5.45
N ARG A 180 3.79 10.64 6.22
CA ARG A 180 4.25 11.87 6.86
C ARG A 180 4.61 12.96 5.85
N SER A 181 5.23 12.58 4.73
CA SER A 181 5.53 13.54 3.66
C SER A 181 4.25 14.12 3.05
N TRP A 182 3.21 13.30 2.87
CA TRP A 182 1.91 13.73 2.36
C TRP A 182 1.19 14.69 3.32
N ILE A 183 1.25 14.42 4.63
CA ILE A 183 0.68 15.34 5.63
C ILE A 183 1.27 16.74 5.50
N LYS A 184 2.59 16.85 5.32
CA LYS A 184 3.22 18.16 5.10
C LYS A 184 2.62 18.85 3.88
N THR A 185 2.49 18.16 2.76
CA THR A 185 1.91 18.75 1.54
C THR A 185 0.43 19.13 1.68
N THR A 186 -0.36 18.44 2.52
CA THR A 186 -1.78 18.76 2.72
C THR A 186 -2.03 19.93 3.68
N ILE A 187 -1.08 20.28 4.56
CA ILE A 187 -1.25 21.40 5.51
C ILE A 187 -0.93 22.75 4.85
N PHE A 188 -0.07 22.75 3.83
CA PHE A 188 0.40 23.98 3.17
C PHE A 188 -0.38 24.34 1.89
N HIS A 189 -1.49 23.66 1.60
CA HIS A 189 -2.41 23.93 0.49
C HIS A 189 -3.85 23.94 1.00
#